data_AF-A0A7L9C1S9-F1
#
_entry.id   AF-A0A7L9C1S9-F1
#
_cell.length_a   1.000
_cell.length_b   1.000
_cell.length_c   1.000
_cell.angle_alpha   90.00
_cell.angle_beta   90.00
_cell.angle_gamma   90.00
#
_symmetry.space_group_name_H-M   'P 1'
#
loop_
_entity.id
_entity.type
_entity.pdbx_description
1 polymer ?
#
loop_
_entity_poly.entity_id
_entity_poly.type
_entity_poly.pdbx_seq_one_letter_code
_entity_poly.pdbx_strand_id
1 'polypeptide(L)' 'MAVEIWRLLKKGVLSNAANLTEDNKIASVLRWLCNL' A
#
# COMPACT_ATOMS: atom_id res chain seq x y z
N MET A 1 4.60 -1.64 13.44
CA MET A 1 4.25 -2.19 12.11
C MET A 1 4.48 -1.23 10.94
N ALA A 2 4.07 0.04 10.99
CA ALA A 2 4.25 0.98 9.84
C ALA A 2 5.70 1.08 9.31
N VAL A 3 6.69 1.10 10.21
CA VAL A 3 8.11 1.12 9.85
C VAL A 3 8.55 -0.14 9.09
N GLU A 4 7.99 -1.31 9.43
CA GLU A 4 8.32 -2.57 8.78
C GLU A 4 7.68 -2.65 7.40
N ILE A 5 6.41 -2.23 7.28
CA ILE A 5 5.71 -2.10 5.99
C ILE A 5 6.51 -1.19 5.05
N TRP A 6 6.98 -0.04 5.54
CA TRP A 6 7.83 0.86 4.75
C TRP A 6 9.15 0.22 4.31
N ARG A 7 9.83 -0.51 5.19
CA ARG A 7 11.07 -1.24 4.84
C ARG A 7 10.81 -2.30 3.77
N LEU A 8 9.69 -3.01 3.84
CA LEU A 8 9.33 -4.04 2.86
C LEU A 8 8.96 -3.44 1.49
N LEU A 9 8.26 -2.30 1.49
CA LEU A 9 8.01 -1.51 0.27
C LEU A 9 9.33 -1.05 -0.37
N LYS A 10 10.27 -0.54 0.43
CA LYS A 10 11.59 -0.12 -0.06
C LYS A 10 12.44 -1.25 -0.61
N LYS A 11 12.29 -2.46 -0.07
CA LYS A 11 12.95 -3.67 -0.57
C LYS A 11 12.26 -4.29 -1.79
N GLY A 12 11.09 -3.79 -2.19
CA GLY A 12 10.29 -4.36 -3.28
C GLY A 12 9.64 -5.71 -2.95
N VAL A 13 9.63 -6.11 -1.67
CA VAL A 13 8.96 -7.35 -1.21
C VAL A 13 7.45 -7.14 -1.14
N LEU A 14 7.02 -5.92 -0.78
CA LEU A 14 5.64 -5.47 -0.93
C LEU A 14 5.56 -4.49 -2.10
N SER A 15 4.58 -4.69 -2.97
CA SER A 15 4.35 -3.81 -4.12
C SER A 15 3.50 -2.59 -3.77
N ASN A 16 2.62 -2.70 -2.77
CA ASN A 16 1.75 -1.61 -2.33
C ASN A 16 1.23 -1.83 -0.90
N ALA A 17 0.75 -0.77 -0.23
CA ALA A 17 0.11 -0.85 1.09
C ALA A 17 -0.82 0.36 1.31
N ALA A 18 -1.98 0.14 1.95
CA ALA A 18 -2.91 1.19 2.36
C ALA A 18 -3.18 1.14 3.86
N ASN A 19 -3.48 2.30 4.44
CA ASN A 19 -4.11 2.41 5.75
C ASN A 19 -5.63 2.34 5.57
N LEU A 20 -6.30 1.39 6.23
CA LEU A 20 -7.74 1.16 6.08
C LEU A 20 -8.61 2.25 6.72
N THR A 21 -8.05 3.11 7.57
CA THR A 21 -8.78 4.26 8.14
C THR A 21 -8.53 5.55 7.36
N GLU A 22 -7.86 5.48 6.22
CA GLU A 22 -7.61 6.62 5.33
C GLU A 22 -8.20 6.34 3.94
N ASP A 23 -9.39 6.87 3.68
CA ASP A 23 -10.17 6.62 2.46
C ASP A 23 -9.39 6.88 1.16
N ASN A 24 -8.56 7.93 1.15
CA ASN A 24 -7.71 8.26 0.00
C ASN A 24 -6.70 7.15 -0.32
N LYS A 25 -6.13 6.49 0.71
CA LYS A 25 -5.17 5.40 0.52
C LYS A 25 -5.86 4.13 0.04
N ILE A 26 -7.08 3.87 0.53
CA ILE A 26 -7.90 2.76 0.05
C ILE A 26 -8.26 2.96 -1.42
N ALA A 27 -8.76 4.13 -1.80
CA ALA A 27 -9.12 4.44 -3.18
C ALA A 27 -7.90 4.32 -4.13
N SER A 28 -6.73 4.79 -3.69
CA SER A 28 -5.48 4.66 -4.45
C SER A 28 -5.09 3.18 -4.67
N VAL A 29 -5.14 2.35 -3.63
CA VAL A 29 -4.80 0.92 -3.75
C VAL A 29 -5.83 0.15 -4.56
N LEU A 30 -7.13 0.43 -4.41
CA LEU A 30 -8.17 -0.18 -5.25
C LEU A 30 -7.98 0.16 -6.73
N ARG A 31 -7.67 1.43 -7.03
CA ARG A 31 -7.38 1.84 -8.41
C ARG A 31 -6.13 1.14 -8.96
N TRP A 32 -5.10 0.95 -8.15
CA TRP A 32 -3.93 0.17 -8.53
C TRP A 32 -4.30 -1.30 -8.81
N LEU A 33 -5.10 -1.92 -7.94
CA LEU A 33 -5.56 -3.31 -8.10
C LEU A 33 -6.36 -3.53 -9.40
N CYS A 34 -7.22 -2.58 -9.77
CA CYS A 34 -8.01 -2.68 -11.00
C CYS A 34 -7.20 -2.46 -12.29
N ASN A 35 -5.96 -1.97 -12.20
CA ASN A 35 -5.06 -1.73 -13.34
C ASN A 35 -3.84 -2.67 -13.33
N LEU A 36 -3.88 -3.75 -12.53
CA LEU A 36 -2.91 -4.85 -12.57
C LEU A 36 -3.11 -5.70 -13.82
#